data_AF-A0A6G9YZS5-F1
#
_entry.id   AF-A0A6G9YZS5-F1
#
_cell.length_a   1.000
_cell.length_b   1.000
_cell.length_c   1.000
_cell.angle_alpha   90.00
_cell.angle_beta   90.00
_cell.angle_gamma   90.00
#
_symmetry.space_group_name_H-M   'P 1'
#
loop_
_entity.id
_entity.type
_entity.pdbx_description
1 polymer ?
#
loop_
_entity_poly.entity_id
_entity_poly.type
_entity_poly.pdbx_seq_one_letter_code
_entity_poly.pdbx_strand_id
1 'polypeptide(L)'
;MIAGQRLQVRLKSMSDQLTIGGLASRTGVAATTVLGTRISLLGWHWLAAALLVIGAAAWPVLLIAVIGRWQRRLPGVAFLVCVSTQGLAVLSVTLSIAGMGDWLAPVALALWVFGLCLYVVALWRFDIRQVWTGAGDQWVAWGALAVSALAGSKLVAAHRWTDDVLRTATLVVLGLCLAWYAVLLVAEAVRPRNHYDIRRWATVFPLGMTAVATSRTGATLGISYLHPLGEALLAVAVAAWMLTSAGLLGSR
;
A
#
# COMPACT_ATOMS: atom_id res chain seq x y z
N MET A 1 -27.75 -3.55 -39.35
CA MET A 1 -27.51 -2.48 -38.34
C MET A 1 -27.39 -3.02 -36.90
N ILE A 2 -28.19 -4.03 -36.50
CA ILE A 2 -28.26 -4.56 -35.11
C ILE A 2 -27.02 -5.37 -34.68
N ALA A 3 -26.35 -6.08 -35.61
CA ALA A 3 -25.17 -6.89 -35.29
C ALA A 3 -23.93 -6.06 -34.90
N GLY A 4 -23.74 -4.89 -35.54
CA GLY A 4 -22.62 -3.98 -35.24
C GLY A 4 -22.75 -3.31 -33.86
N GLN A 5 -23.98 -2.98 -33.44
CA GLN A 5 -24.26 -2.47 -32.10
C GLN A 5 -23.98 -3.52 -31.02
N ARG A 6 -24.35 -4.79 -31.23
CA ARG A 6 -24.04 -5.87 -30.28
C ARG A 6 -22.54 -6.13 -30.16
N LEU A 7 -21.78 -6.03 -31.25
CA LEU A 7 -20.33 -6.17 -31.23
C LEU A 7 -19.66 -5.02 -30.47
N GLN A 8 -20.11 -3.78 -30.69
CA GLN A 8 -19.57 -2.62 -29.96
C GLN A 8 -19.93 -2.63 -28.47
N VAL A 9 -21.14 -3.05 -28.11
CA VAL A 9 -21.53 -3.23 -26.70
C VAL A 9 -20.69 -4.33 -26.04
N ARG A 10 -20.37 -5.42 -26.76
CA ARG A 10 -19.53 -6.51 -26.25
C ARG A 10 -18.06 -6.12 -26.12
N LEU A 11 -17.53 -5.32 -27.06
CA LEU A 11 -16.18 -4.75 -26.98
C LEU A 11 -16.07 -3.75 -25.84
N LYS A 12 -17.08 -2.90 -25.62
CA LYS A 12 -17.15 -1.98 -24.48
C LYS A 12 -17.29 -2.71 -23.14
N SER A 13 -18.10 -3.77 -23.10
CA SER A 13 -18.24 -4.64 -21.92
C SER A 13 -16.95 -5.39 -21.60
N MET A 14 -16.21 -5.89 -22.61
CA MET A 14 -14.90 -6.48 -22.41
C MET A 14 -13.86 -5.45 -21.96
N SER A 15 -13.86 -4.22 -22.52
CA SER A 15 -12.97 -3.16 -22.04
C SER A 15 -13.30 -2.74 -20.61
N ASP A 16 -14.57 -2.68 -20.24
CA ASP A 16 -15.01 -2.37 -18.87
C ASP A 16 -14.68 -3.51 -17.91
N GLN A 17 -14.81 -4.78 -18.32
CA GLN A 17 -14.36 -5.94 -17.54
C GLN A 17 -12.83 -6.00 -17.41
N LEU A 18 -12.08 -5.59 -18.43
CA LEU A 18 -10.62 -5.40 -18.34
C LEU A 18 -10.24 -4.21 -17.45
N THR A 19 -11.13 -3.23 -17.30
CA THR A 19 -10.92 -2.05 -16.45
C THR A 19 -11.27 -2.33 -14.99
N ILE A 20 -12.38 -3.02 -14.71
CA ILE A 20 -12.81 -3.51 -13.39
C ILE A 20 -11.92 -4.66 -12.92
N GLY A 21 -11.64 -5.64 -13.79
CA GLY A 21 -10.60 -6.65 -13.58
C GLY A 21 -9.20 -6.04 -13.47
N GLY A 22 -8.99 -4.86 -14.07
CA GLY A 22 -7.80 -4.03 -13.91
C GLY A 22 -7.64 -3.43 -12.51
N LEU A 23 -8.73 -3.02 -11.84
CA LEU A 23 -8.67 -2.56 -10.43
C LEU A 23 -8.58 -3.73 -9.46
N ALA A 24 -9.34 -4.82 -9.69
CA ALA A 24 -9.28 -6.04 -8.89
C ALA A 24 -7.90 -6.73 -8.99
N SER A 25 -7.23 -6.66 -10.14
CA SER A 25 -5.85 -7.14 -10.30
C SER A 25 -4.82 -6.23 -9.60
N ARG A 26 -5.07 -4.91 -9.53
CA ARG A 26 -4.17 -3.95 -8.86
C ARG A 26 -4.17 -4.08 -7.34
N THR A 27 -5.33 -4.29 -6.72
CA THR A 27 -5.41 -4.55 -5.28
C THR A 27 -5.16 -6.02 -4.94
N GLY A 28 -5.37 -6.94 -5.89
CA GLY A 28 -5.18 -8.38 -5.70
C GLY A 28 -3.80 -8.72 -5.16
N VAL A 29 -2.72 -8.27 -5.80
CA VAL A 29 -1.35 -8.55 -5.34
C VAL A 29 -1.11 -7.99 -3.93
N ALA A 30 -1.52 -6.75 -3.67
CA ALA A 30 -1.38 -6.14 -2.35
C ALA A 30 -2.15 -6.95 -1.28
N ALA A 31 -3.41 -7.30 -1.55
CA ALA A 31 -4.24 -8.09 -0.65
C ALA A 31 -3.66 -9.48 -0.39
N THR A 32 -3.19 -10.18 -1.44
CA THR A 32 -2.52 -11.47 -1.35
C THR A 32 -1.30 -11.40 -0.44
N THR A 33 -0.47 -10.36 -0.56
CA THR A 33 0.73 -10.22 0.28
C THR A 33 0.40 -9.88 1.74
N VAL A 34 -0.61 -9.05 2.00
CA VAL A 34 -1.08 -8.76 3.36
C VAL A 34 -1.66 -10.01 4.00
N LEU A 35 -2.51 -10.75 3.29
CA LEU A 35 -3.09 -12.01 3.75
C LEU A 35 -2.00 -13.05 4.02
N GLY A 36 -1.07 -13.25 3.09
CA GLY A 36 0.06 -14.15 3.26
C GLY A 36 0.93 -13.78 4.46
N THR A 37 1.16 -12.49 4.69
CA THR A 37 1.90 -12.03 5.87
C THR A 37 1.17 -12.39 7.16
N ARG A 38 -0.16 -12.21 7.22
CA ARG A 38 -0.95 -12.59 8.39
C ARG A 38 -0.98 -14.11 8.61
N ILE A 39 -1.15 -14.89 7.55
CA ILE A 39 -1.12 -16.36 7.59
C ILE A 39 0.25 -16.85 8.11
N SER A 40 1.36 -16.25 7.66
CA SER A 40 2.69 -16.61 8.16
C SER A 40 2.85 -16.28 9.64
N LEU A 41 2.32 -15.15 10.12
CA LEU A 41 2.35 -14.79 11.53
C LEU A 41 1.50 -15.71 12.42
N LEU A 42 0.53 -16.43 11.83
CA LEU A 42 -0.25 -17.49 12.48
C LEU A 42 0.45 -18.86 12.44
N GLY A 43 1.67 -18.95 11.88
CA GLY A 43 2.46 -20.18 11.80
C GLY A 43 2.28 -20.99 10.50
N TRP A 44 1.40 -20.57 9.59
CA TRP A 44 1.06 -21.33 8.39
C TRP A 44 1.98 -20.95 7.21
N HIS A 45 3.28 -21.21 7.37
CA HIS A 45 4.33 -20.68 6.50
C HIS A 45 4.26 -21.18 5.05
N TRP A 46 3.88 -22.45 4.84
CA TRP A 46 3.72 -23.02 3.49
C TRP A 46 2.63 -22.31 2.69
N LEU A 47 1.51 -21.96 3.33
CA LEU A 47 0.39 -21.27 2.68
C LEU A 47 0.79 -19.83 2.36
N ALA A 48 1.49 -19.18 3.28
CA ALA A 48 2.05 -17.86 3.06
C ALA A 48 3.09 -17.85 1.91
N ALA A 49 3.92 -18.89 1.79
CA ALA A 49 4.85 -19.05 0.67
C ALA A 49 4.11 -19.26 -0.67
N ALA A 50 3.03 -20.04 -0.68
CA ALA A 50 2.19 -20.18 -1.88
C ALA A 50 1.59 -18.84 -2.31
N LEU A 51 1.10 -18.03 -1.35
CA LEU A 51 0.60 -16.68 -1.61
C LEU A 51 1.71 -15.73 -2.08
N LEU A 52 2.94 -15.88 -1.59
CA LEU A 52 4.09 -15.14 -2.10
C LEU A 52 4.34 -15.47 -3.58
N VAL A 53 4.34 -16.75 -3.95
CA VAL A 53 4.53 -17.19 -5.34
C VAL A 53 3.42 -16.64 -6.24
N ILE A 54 2.16 -16.71 -5.81
CA ILE A 54 1.02 -16.17 -6.56
C ILE A 54 1.17 -14.65 -6.75
N GLY A 55 1.48 -13.93 -5.67
CA GLY A 55 1.70 -12.48 -5.71
C GLY A 55 2.87 -12.09 -6.62
N ALA A 56 3.99 -12.81 -6.51
CA ALA A 56 5.20 -12.59 -7.31
C ALA A 56 4.98 -12.91 -8.79
N ALA A 57 4.17 -13.92 -9.13
CA ALA A 57 3.82 -14.24 -10.51
C ALA A 57 2.87 -13.20 -11.14
N ALA A 58 1.92 -12.68 -10.36
CA ALA A 58 0.98 -11.65 -10.83
C ALA A 58 1.60 -10.24 -10.91
N TRP A 59 2.66 -9.99 -10.14
CA TRP A 59 3.27 -8.67 -9.99
C TRP A 59 3.88 -8.07 -11.28
N PRO A 60 4.60 -8.80 -12.15
CA PRO A 60 5.13 -8.23 -13.40
C PRO A 60 4.03 -7.76 -14.34
N VAL A 61 2.93 -8.52 -14.43
CA VAL A 61 1.77 -8.16 -15.25
C VAL A 61 1.15 -6.86 -14.74
N LEU A 62 0.98 -6.75 -13.42
CA LEU A 62 0.52 -5.53 -12.76
C LEU A 62 1.46 -4.35 -13.04
N LEU A 63 2.76 -4.56 -12.88
CA LEU A 63 3.80 -3.54 -13.06
C LEU A 63 3.77 -2.96 -14.47
N ILE A 64 3.82 -3.82 -15.49
CA ILE A 64 3.77 -3.43 -16.91
C ILE A 64 2.46 -2.70 -17.22
N ALA A 65 1.33 -3.25 -16.76
CA ALA A 65 0.02 -2.67 -17.04
C ALA A 65 -0.16 -1.29 -16.39
N VAL A 66 0.41 -1.06 -15.20
CA VAL A 66 0.29 0.24 -14.51
C VAL A 66 1.27 1.26 -15.10
N ILE A 67 2.55 0.90 -15.23
CA ILE A 67 3.58 1.81 -15.73
C ILE A 67 3.31 2.20 -17.19
N GLY A 68 2.86 1.26 -18.03
CA GLY A 68 2.51 1.55 -19.42
C GLY A 68 1.36 2.55 -19.60
N ARG A 69 0.59 2.83 -18.53
CA ARG A 69 -0.49 3.83 -18.52
C ARG A 69 -0.13 5.09 -17.72
N TRP A 70 1.12 5.23 -17.28
CA TRP A 70 1.53 6.41 -16.53
C TRP A 70 1.51 7.66 -17.40
N GLN A 71 0.77 8.65 -16.93
CA GLN A 71 0.67 9.96 -17.55
C GLN A 71 1.36 11.02 -16.68
N ARG A 72 1.42 12.26 -17.17
CA ARG A 72 2.07 13.39 -16.48
C ARG A 72 1.35 13.82 -15.19
N ARG A 73 0.11 13.36 -14.97
CA ARG A 73 -0.72 13.64 -13.79
C ARG A 73 -1.34 12.34 -13.28
N LEU A 74 -0.66 11.69 -12.35
CA LEU A 74 -1.08 10.40 -11.81
C LEU A 74 -2.14 10.56 -10.71
N PRO A 75 -3.20 9.74 -10.72
CA PRO A 75 -4.10 9.56 -9.58
C PRO A 75 -3.39 8.80 -8.45
N GLY A 76 -3.80 9.03 -7.21
CA GLY A 76 -3.22 8.35 -6.04
C GLY A 76 -3.28 6.81 -6.14
N VAL A 77 -4.29 6.25 -6.81
CA VAL A 77 -4.39 4.80 -7.08
C VAL A 77 -3.21 4.23 -7.89
N ALA A 78 -2.48 5.07 -8.65
CA ALA A 78 -1.28 4.63 -9.38
C ALA A 78 -0.18 4.11 -8.46
N PHE A 79 -0.16 4.54 -7.19
CA PHE A 79 0.80 4.09 -6.18
C PHE A 79 0.52 2.67 -5.65
N LEU A 80 -0.60 2.04 -6.02
CA LEU A 80 -0.85 0.63 -5.67
C LEU A 80 0.26 -0.29 -6.17
N VAL A 81 0.93 0.04 -7.28
CA VAL A 81 2.09 -0.74 -7.75
C VAL A 81 3.26 -0.70 -6.77
N CYS A 82 3.45 0.44 -6.09
CA CYS A 82 4.45 0.59 -5.03
C CYS A 82 4.02 -0.22 -3.81
N VAL A 83 2.74 -0.13 -3.42
CA VAL A 83 2.17 -0.91 -2.31
C VAL A 83 2.32 -2.41 -2.54
N SER A 84 2.03 -2.92 -3.74
CA SER A 84 2.19 -4.32 -4.08
C SER A 84 3.64 -4.78 -4.02
N THR A 85 4.56 -3.97 -4.55
CA THR A 85 6.00 -4.27 -4.50
C THR A 85 6.52 -4.33 -3.06
N GLN A 86 6.12 -3.35 -2.23
CA GLN A 86 6.49 -3.32 -0.82
C GLN A 86 5.81 -4.44 -0.02
N GLY A 87 4.58 -4.82 -0.39
CA GLY A 87 3.90 -5.99 0.17
C GLY A 87 4.65 -7.29 -0.07
N LEU A 88 5.20 -7.49 -1.28
CA LEU A 88 6.07 -8.63 -1.59
C LEU A 88 7.35 -8.61 -0.75
N ALA A 89 7.95 -7.43 -0.55
CA ALA A 89 9.09 -7.27 0.35
C ALA A 89 8.75 -7.68 1.78
N VAL A 90 7.63 -7.18 2.34
CA VAL A 90 7.12 -7.53 3.67
C VAL A 90 6.93 -9.05 3.82
N LEU A 91 6.25 -9.68 2.85
CA LEU A 91 5.97 -11.12 2.92
C LEU A 91 7.26 -11.95 2.81
N SER A 92 8.15 -11.58 1.89
CA SER A 92 9.44 -12.27 1.68
C SER A 92 10.30 -12.24 2.95
N VAL A 93 10.50 -11.06 3.56
CA VAL A 93 11.30 -10.96 4.79
C VAL A 93 10.59 -11.65 5.97
N THR A 94 9.26 -11.63 6.02
CA THR A 94 8.51 -12.35 7.08
C THR A 94 8.73 -13.86 7.00
N LEU A 95 8.72 -14.42 5.80
CA LEU A 95 9.00 -15.84 5.57
C LEU A 95 10.47 -16.18 5.84
N SER A 96 11.40 -15.26 5.53
CA SER A 96 12.82 -15.43 5.86
C SER A 96 13.04 -15.52 7.38
N ILE A 97 12.45 -14.61 8.16
CA ILE A 97 12.49 -14.63 9.64
C ILE A 97 11.86 -15.91 10.19
N ALA A 98 10.83 -16.44 9.52
CA ALA A 98 10.18 -17.70 9.88
C ALA A 98 10.99 -18.96 9.49
N GLY A 99 12.20 -18.83 8.95
CA GLY A 99 13.08 -19.95 8.61
C GLY A 99 12.75 -20.65 7.28
N MET A 100 11.91 -20.06 6.42
CA MET A 100 11.54 -20.66 5.12
C MET A 100 12.62 -20.50 4.04
N GLY A 101 13.68 -19.73 4.32
CA GLY A 101 14.79 -19.56 3.41
C GLY A 101 15.52 -18.24 3.62
N ASP A 102 16.83 -18.32 3.80
CA ASP A 102 17.71 -17.17 3.98
C ASP A 102 17.79 -16.26 2.75
N TRP A 103 17.62 -16.83 1.55
CA TRP A 103 17.61 -16.11 0.28
C TRP A 103 16.43 -15.14 0.13
N LEU A 104 15.37 -15.31 0.92
CA LEU A 104 14.19 -14.43 0.88
C LEU A 104 14.49 -13.04 1.44
N ALA A 105 15.43 -12.92 2.39
CA ALA A 105 15.82 -11.62 2.93
C ALA A 105 16.46 -10.70 1.87
N PRO A 106 17.53 -11.09 1.13
CA PRO A 106 18.09 -10.22 0.09
C PRO A 106 17.08 -9.94 -1.05
N VAL A 107 16.19 -10.87 -1.37
CA VAL A 107 15.07 -10.61 -2.29
C VAL A 107 14.15 -9.53 -1.75
N ALA A 108 13.79 -9.59 -0.46
CA ALA A 108 12.98 -8.56 0.19
C ALA A 108 13.67 -7.18 0.18
N LEU A 109 14.99 -7.13 0.42
CA LEU A 109 15.77 -5.90 0.35
C LEU A 109 15.76 -5.31 -1.07
N ALA A 110 15.98 -6.14 -2.09
CA ALA A 110 15.92 -5.70 -3.49
C ALA A 110 14.53 -5.15 -3.86
N LEU A 111 13.46 -5.85 -3.46
CA LEU A 111 12.08 -5.39 -3.66
C LEU A 111 11.79 -4.10 -2.89
N TRP A 112 12.33 -3.94 -1.68
CA TRP A 112 12.17 -2.72 -0.88
C TRP A 112 12.80 -1.51 -1.56
N VAL A 113 14.06 -1.64 -2.02
CA VAL A 113 14.76 -0.59 -2.79
C VAL A 113 14.00 -0.30 -4.09
N PHE A 114 13.62 -1.33 -4.85
CA PHE A 114 12.88 -1.17 -6.10
C PHE A 114 11.53 -0.46 -5.89
N GLY A 115 10.79 -0.82 -4.84
CA GLY A 115 9.54 -0.18 -4.47
C GLY A 115 9.70 1.29 -4.08
N LEU A 116 10.81 1.67 -3.42
CA LEU A 116 11.14 3.06 -3.13
C LEU A 116 11.49 3.85 -4.40
N CYS A 117 12.25 3.26 -5.32
CA CYS A 117 12.51 3.87 -6.62
C CYS A 117 11.21 4.10 -7.41
N LEU A 118 10.33 3.09 -7.46
CA LEU A 118 9.01 3.23 -8.06
C LEU A 118 8.19 4.34 -7.41
N TYR A 119 8.25 4.44 -6.08
CA TYR A 119 7.56 5.49 -5.33
C TYR A 119 8.03 6.87 -5.73
N VAL A 120 9.36 7.10 -5.77
CA VAL A 120 9.93 8.38 -6.19
C VAL A 120 9.48 8.70 -7.61
N VAL A 121 9.62 7.76 -8.55
CA VAL A 121 9.22 7.99 -9.95
C VAL A 121 7.72 8.30 -10.08
N ALA A 122 6.86 7.64 -9.31
CA ALA A 122 5.43 7.92 -9.28
C ALA A 122 5.13 9.30 -8.67
N LEU A 123 5.84 9.68 -7.59
CA LEU A 123 5.71 10.97 -6.92
C LEU A 123 6.08 12.14 -7.85
N TRP A 124 7.13 12.00 -8.65
CA TRP A 124 7.50 12.99 -9.68
C TRP A 124 6.40 13.25 -10.72
N ARG A 125 5.46 12.33 -10.89
CA ARG A 125 4.34 12.44 -11.84
C ARG A 125 2.99 12.62 -11.13
N PHE A 126 2.97 12.72 -9.81
CA PHE A 126 1.75 12.83 -9.03
C PHE A 126 1.09 14.20 -9.20
N ASP A 127 -0.24 14.23 -9.36
CA ASP A 127 -0.97 15.49 -9.39
C ASP A 127 -1.22 16.00 -7.97
N ILE A 128 -0.33 16.88 -7.50
CA ILE A 128 -0.37 17.46 -6.14
C ILE A 128 -1.70 18.15 -5.82
N ARG A 129 -2.48 18.57 -6.83
CA ARG A 129 -3.81 19.16 -6.63
C ARG A 129 -4.76 18.19 -5.91
N GLN A 130 -4.54 16.88 -6.06
CA GLN A 130 -5.34 15.85 -5.39
C GLN A 130 -5.25 15.89 -3.86
N VAL A 131 -4.23 16.54 -3.27
CA VAL A 131 -4.20 16.82 -1.83
C VAL A 131 -5.46 17.59 -1.41
N TRP A 132 -5.85 18.57 -2.23
CA TRP A 132 -6.99 19.45 -1.96
C TRP A 132 -8.28 18.98 -2.61
N THR A 133 -8.22 18.37 -3.81
CA THR A 133 -9.42 18.04 -4.60
C THR A 133 -9.71 16.55 -4.71
N GLY A 134 -8.79 15.68 -4.28
CA GLY A 134 -8.94 14.23 -4.46
C GLY A 134 -10.07 13.64 -3.63
N ALA A 135 -10.75 12.62 -4.16
CA ALA A 135 -11.93 12.02 -3.54
C ALA A 135 -11.59 11.00 -2.42
N GLY A 136 -10.31 10.66 -2.23
CA GLY A 136 -9.83 9.74 -1.20
C GLY A 136 -8.66 8.87 -1.67
N ASP A 137 -8.56 8.61 -2.97
CA ASP A 137 -7.49 7.81 -3.58
C ASP A 137 -6.10 8.42 -3.43
N GLN A 138 -5.99 9.73 -3.22
CA GLN A 138 -4.72 10.41 -2.88
C GLN A 138 -4.06 9.84 -1.62
N TRP A 139 -4.84 9.29 -0.67
CA TRP A 139 -4.29 8.66 0.53
C TRP A 139 -3.44 7.43 0.22
N VAL A 140 -3.72 6.73 -0.90
CA VAL A 140 -2.95 5.55 -1.34
C VAL A 140 -1.51 5.91 -1.65
N ALA A 141 -1.26 7.13 -2.18
CA ALA A 141 0.10 7.60 -2.43
C ALA A 141 0.94 7.56 -1.15
N TRP A 142 0.43 8.10 -0.05
CA TRP A 142 1.17 8.09 1.22
C TRP A 142 1.13 6.73 1.91
N GLY A 143 0.06 5.97 1.73
CA GLY A 143 -0.01 4.58 2.19
C GLY A 143 1.14 3.72 1.66
N ALA A 144 1.66 4.02 0.46
CA ALA A 144 2.85 3.34 -0.06
C ALA A 144 4.10 3.56 0.80
N LEU A 145 4.29 4.76 1.38
CA LEU A 145 5.37 5.02 2.33
C LEU A 145 5.16 4.25 3.64
N ALA A 146 3.92 4.13 4.12
CA ALA A 146 3.61 3.34 5.31
C ALA A 146 4.02 1.87 5.14
N VAL A 147 3.65 1.25 4.01
CA VAL A 147 4.07 -0.14 3.71
C VAL A 147 5.59 -0.23 3.52
N SER A 148 6.22 0.80 2.93
CA SER A 148 7.68 0.86 2.79
C SER A 148 8.39 0.93 4.14
N ALA A 149 7.89 1.72 5.11
CA ALA A 149 8.43 1.77 6.48
C ALA A 149 8.21 0.44 7.22
N LEU A 150 7.06 -0.21 7.03
CA LEU A 150 6.82 -1.53 7.58
C LEU A 150 7.79 -2.59 7.01
N ALA A 151 8.03 -2.55 5.70
CA ALA A 151 9.02 -3.42 5.06
C ALA A 151 10.43 -3.17 5.61
N GLY A 152 10.83 -1.90 5.72
CA GLY A 152 12.12 -1.50 6.30
C GLY A 152 12.30 -1.99 7.73
N SER A 153 11.30 -1.80 8.61
CA SER A 153 11.38 -2.29 9.99
C SER A 153 11.50 -3.81 10.06
N LYS A 154 10.83 -4.57 9.20
CA LYS A 154 11.03 -6.02 9.14
C LYS A 154 12.41 -6.43 8.61
N LEU A 155 12.97 -5.70 7.64
CA LEU A 155 14.34 -5.92 7.15
C LEU A 155 15.37 -5.68 8.26
N VAL A 156 15.20 -4.61 9.05
CA VAL A 156 16.04 -4.36 10.24
C VAL A 156 15.87 -5.51 11.25
N ALA A 157 14.65 -5.95 11.50
CA ALA A 157 14.36 -7.05 12.42
C ALA A 157 14.89 -8.43 11.97
N ALA A 158 15.25 -8.59 10.69
CA ALA A 158 15.87 -9.83 10.21
C ALA A 158 17.33 -9.98 10.65
N HIS A 159 17.95 -8.94 11.25
CA HIS A 159 19.31 -8.92 11.79
C HIS A 159 20.41 -9.42 10.81
N ARG A 160 20.13 -9.40 9.50
CA ARG A 160 21.10 -9.83 8.47
C ARG A 160 22.07 -8.73 8.07
N TRP A 161 21.66 -7.48 8.24
CA TRP A 161 22.46 -6.29 7.98
C TRP A 161 22.54 -5.48 9.26
N THR A 162 23.75 -5.25 9.74
CA THR A 162 24.03 -4.44 10.93
C THR A 162 24.25 -2.96 10.59
N ASP A 163 24.10 -2.58 9.33
CA ASP A 163 24.43 -1.23 8.89
C ASP A 163 23.37 -0.21 9.33
N ASP A 164 23.84 0.86 9.99
CA ASP A 164 23.03 2.02 10.38
C ASP A 164 22.27 2.66 9.21
N VAL A 165 22.70 2.40 7.97
CA VAL A 165 22.07 2.89 6.75
C VAL A 165 20.63 2.38 6.62
N LEU A 166 20.37 1.08 6.82
CA LEU A 166 19.02 0.52 6.68
C LEU A 166 18.09 1.04 7.79
N ARG A 167 18.63 1.16 9.01
CA ARG A 167 17.91 1.74 10.15
C ARG A 167 17.53 3.19 9.88
N THR A 168 18.49 4.00 9.45
CA THR A 168 18.30 5.41 9.12
C THR A 168 17.32 5.58 7.97
N ALA A 169 17.48 4.81 6.89
CA ALA A 169 16.58 4.86 5.75
C ALA A 169 15.13 4.47 6.13
N THR A 170 14.96 3.47 7.00
CA THR A 170 13.64 3.10 7.54
C THR A 170 13.01 4.25 8.33
N LEU A 171 13.79 4.94 9.18
CA LEU A 171 13.32 6.10 9.93
C LEU A 171 12.98 7.29 9.02
N VAL A 172 13.77 7.55 7.98
CA VAL A 172 13.48 8.58 6.99
C VAL A 172 12.18 8.29 6.27
N VAL A 173 11.98 7.05 5.81
CA VAL A 173 10.73 6.63 5.15
C VAL A 173 9.53 6.78 6.08
N LEU A 174 9.65 6.40 7.36
CA LEU A 174 8.59 6.60 8.35
C LEU A 174 8.32 8.09 8.63
N GLY A 175 9.37 8.90 8.79
CA GLY A 175 9.25 10.34 9.00
C GLY A 175 8.53 11.03 7.82
N LEU A 176 8.89 10.66 6.59
CA LEU A 176 8.19 11.11 5.38
C LEU A 176 6.73 10.66 5.37
N CYS A 177 6.45 9.42 5.78
CA CYS A 177 5.08 8.91 5.90
C CYS A 177 4.25 9.75 6.88
N LEU A 178 4.78 10.05 8.07
CA LEU A 178 4.11 10.84 9.09
C LEU A 178 3.93 12.30 8.68
N ALA A 179 4.93 12.89 8.02
CA ALA A 179 4.82 14.24 7.46
C ALA A 179 3.70 14.34 6.43
N TRP A 180 3.61 13.38 5.51
CA TRP A 180 2.53 13.32 4.52
C TRP A 180 1.16 13.05 5.13
N TYR A 181 1.11 12.19 6.14
CA TYR A 181 -0.10 11.95 6.91
C TYR A 181 -0.63 13.26 7.50
N ALA A 182 0.24 14.06 8.13
CA ALA A 182 -0.12 15.35 8.70
C ALA A 182 -0.61 16.33 7.63
N VAL A 183 0.07 16.42 6.47
CA VAL A 183 -0.34 17.27 5.35
C VAL A 183 -1.76 16.93 4.88
N LEU A 184 -2.07 15.65 4.70
CA LEU A 184 -3.42 15.25 4.28
C LEU A 184 -4.46 15.45 5.36
N LEU A 185 -4.13 15.21 6.63
CA LEU A 185 -5.04 15.45 7.73
C LEU A 185 -5.42 16.94 7.82
N VAL A 186 -4.42 17.82 7.68
CA VAL A 186 -4.65 19.27 7.58
C VAL A 186 -5.49 19.61 6.36
N ALA A 187 -5.23 19.01 5.20
CA ALA A 187 -6.04 19.27 4.00
C ALA A 187 -7.51 18.84 4.17
N GLU A 188 -7.78 17.71 4.83
CA GLU A 188 -9.14 17.27 5.17
C GLU A 188 -9.81 18.18 6.21
N ALA A 189 -9.07 18.68 7.20
CA ALA A 189 -9.59 19.59 8.21
C ALA A 189 -9.93 20.99 7.64
N VAL A 190 -9.07 21.51 6.76
CA VAL A 190 -9.24 22.84 6.12
C VAL A 190 -10.33 22.81 5.06
N ARG A 191 -10.45 21.71 4.30
CA ARG A 191 -11.53 21.52 3.30
C ARG A 191 -12.26 20.20 3.54
N PRO A 192 -13.19 20.17 4.51
CA PRO A 192 -14.02 19.00 4.77
C PRO A 192 -14.80 18.62 3.50
N ARG A 193 -14.68 17.36 3.08
CA ARG A 193 -15.44 16.86 1.94
C ARG A 193 -16.73 16.23 2.48
N ASN A 194 -17.80 17.01 2.42
CA ASN A 194 -19.12 16.68 3.01
C ASN A 194 -19.92 15.66 2.19
N HIS A 195 -19.47 15.30 0.99
CA HIS A 195 -20.13 14.32 0.14
C HIS A 195 -19.43 12.97 0.26
N TYR A 196 -20.22 11.92 0.45
CA TYR A 196 -19.71 10.55 0.45
C TYR A 196 -19.34 10.13 -0.97
N ASP A 197 -18.13 9.59 -1.13
CA ASP A 197 -17.65 8.95 -2.34
C ASP A 197 -17.09 7.57 -1.96
N ILE A 198 -17.37 6.54 -2.75
CA ILE A 198 -16.88 5.17 -2.49
C ILE A 198 -15.35 5.12 -2.37
N ARG A 199 -14.62 6.03 -3.03
CA ARG A 199 -13.16 6.16 -2.95
C ARG A 199 -12.67 6.54 -1.56
N ARG A 200 -13.54 6.98 -0.65
CA ARG A 200 -13.21 7.18 0.77
C ARG A 200 -12.71 5.91 1.45
N TRP A 201 -13.11 4.72 0.99
CA TRP A 201 -12.53 3.47 1.50
C TRP A 201 -11.02 3.35 1.27
N ALA A 202 -10.48 4.04 0.26
CA ALA A 202 -9.05 4.05 -0.01
C ALA A 202 -8.24 4.83 1.04
N THR A 203 -8.87 5.57 1.96
CA THR A 203 -8.18 6.28 3.05
C THR A 203 -7.93 5.39 4.27
N VAL A 204 -8.82 4.42 4.53
CA VAL A 204 -8.75 3.58 5.73
C VAL A 204 -7.48 2.74 5.75
N PHE A 205 -7.13 2.13 4.61
CA PHE A 205 -5.93 1.29 4.51
C PHE A 205 -4.64 2.07 4.83
N PRO A 206 -4.35 3.23 4.19
CA PRO A 206 -3.20 4.07 4.54
C PRO A 206 -3.14 4.49 6.01
N LEU A 207 -4.27 4.88 6.61
CA LEU A 207 -4.32 5.27 8.02
C LEU A 207 -3.91 4.09 8.93
N GLY A 208 -4.54 2.93 8.73
CA GLY A 208 -4.23 1.72 9.49
C GLY A 208 -2.80 1.23 9.28
N MET A 209 -2.30 1.27 8.03
CA MET A 209 -0.92 0.90 7.74
C MET A 209 0.10 1.87 8.34
N THR A 210 -0.21 3.16 8.44
CA THR A 210 0.67 4.14 9.10
C THR A 210 0.77 3.83 10.59
N ALA A 211 -0.35 3.50 11.25
CA ALA A 211 -0.35 3.06 12.64
C ALA A 211 0.53 1.81 12.84
N VAL A 212 0.34 0.78 12.00
CA VAL A 212 1.14 -0.45 12.05
C VAL A 212 2.62 -0.18 11.80
N ALA A 213 2.95 0.61 10.77
CA ALA A 213 4.32 0.96 10.44
C ALA A 213 5.00 1.69 11.60
N THR A 214 4.30 2.63 12.24
CA THR A 214 4.79 3.40 13.38
C THR A 214 5.08 2.49 14.57
N SER A 215 4.10 1.68 15.01
CA SER A 215 4.28 0.77 16.15
C SER A 215 5.37 -0.28 15.89
N ARG A 216 5.43 -0.86 14.68
CA ARG A 216 6.42 -1.89 14.34
C ARG A 216 7.83 -1.32 14.24
N THR A 217 7.99 -0.15 13.64
CA THR A 217 9.28 0.55 13.60
C THR A 217 9.74 0.92 15.00
N GLY A 218 8.84 1.43 15.85
CA GLY A 218 9.14 1.70 17.26
C GLY A 218 9.65 0.48 18.01
N ALA A 219 8.95 -0.66 17.89
CA ALA A 219 9.34 -1.90 18.53
C ALA A 219 10.69 -2.44 18.02
N THR A 220 10.94 -2.40 16.70
CA THR A 220 12.19 -2.91 16.14
C THR A 220 13.39 -2.01 16.45
N LEU A 221 13.22 -0.69 16.40
CA LEU A 221 14.33 0.25 16.55
C LEU A 221 14.54 0.73 18.00
N GLY A 222 13.74 0.25 18.95
CA GLY A 222 13.84 0.60 20.38
C GLY A 222 13.37 2.03 20.69
N ILE A 223 12.44 2.57 19.91
CA ILE A 223 11.96 3.95 20.05
C ILE A 223 10.59 3.94 20.74
N SER A 224 10.61 4.12 22.06
CA SER A 224 9.43 3.94 22.94
C SER A 224 8.24 4.84 22.60
N TYR A 225 8.47 6.10 22.20
CA TYR A 225 7.40 7.05 21.90
C TYR A 225 6.63 6.75 20.60
N LEU A 226 7.16 5.92 19.70
CA LEU A 226 6.45 5.51 18.49
C LEU A 226 5.30 4.53 18.79
N HIS A 227 5.36 3.82 19.91
CA HIS A 227 4.28 2.91 20.30
C HIS A 227 2.96 3.64 20.60
N PRO A 228 2.90 4.60 21.56
CA PRO A 228 1.67 5.35 21.83
C PRO A 228 1.23 6.20 20.64
N LEU A 229 2.15 6.69 19.81
CA LEU A 229 1.80 7.35 18.55
C LEU A 229 1.07 6.41 17.59
N GLY A 230 1.57 5.18 17.43
CA GLY A 230 0.91 4.17 16.61
C GLY A 230 -0.48 3.79 17.12
N GLU A 231 -0.69 3.73 18.44
CA GLU A 231 -2.01 3.52 19.06
C GLU A 231 -2.97 4.67 18.76
N ALA A 232 -2.51 5.92 18.91
CA ALA A 232 -3.30 7.10 18.56
C ALA A 232 -3.69 7.10 17.07
N LEU A 233 -2.75 6.79 16.17
CA LEU A 233 -3.01 6.67 14.74
C LEU A 233 -3.99 5.52 14.43
N LEU A 234 -3.94 4.42 15.18
CA LEU A 234 -4.90 3.32 15.06
C LEU A 234 -6.30 3.76 15.45
N ALA A 235 -6.46 4.52 16.54
CA ALA A 235 -7.75 5.08 16.94
C ALA A 235 -8.33 5.97 15.84
N VAL A 236 -7.51 6.80 15.20
CA VAL A 236 -7.91 7.61 14.03
C VAL A 236 -8.32 6.72 12.85
N ALA A 237 -7.57 5.66 12.57
CA ALA A 237 -7.90 4.72 11.49
C ALA A 237 -9.24 4.00 11.74
N VAL A 238 -9.52 3.60 12.98
CA VAL A 238 -10.80 2.99 13.38
C VAL A 238 -11.94 4.01 13.25
N ALA A 239 -11.75 5.24 13.71
CA ALA A 239 -12.75 6.30 13.56
C ALA A 239 -13.07 6.56 12.08
N ALA A 240 -12.03 6.67 11.24
CA ALA A 240 -12.19 6.82 9.79
C ALA A 240 -12.95 5.62 9.18
N TRP A 241 -12.61 4.39 9.56
CA TRP A 241 -13.30 3.19 9.11
C TRP A 241 -14.80 3.21 9.49
N MET A 242 -15.13 3.56 10.73
CA MET A 242 -16.51 3.70 11.20
C MET A 242 -17.28 4.75 10.40
N LEU A 243 -16.69 5.94 10.18
CA LEU A 243 -17.30 7.01 9.41
C LEU A 243 -17.53 6.61 7.94
N THR A 244 -16.56 5.96 7.30
CA THR A 244 -16.72 5.48 5.92
C THR A 244 -17.76 4.37 5.79
N SER A 245 -17.89 3.52 6.81
CA SER A 245 -18.90 2.46 6.88
C SER A 245 -20.30 3.05 7.07
N ALA A 246 -20.46 4.01 7.99
CA ALA A 246 -21.71 4.73 8.19
C ALA A 246 -22.14 5.50 6.93
N GLY A 247 -21.18 6.17 6.25
CA GLY A 247 -21.43 6.84 4.98
C GLY A 247 -21.89 5.88 3.88
N LEU A 248 -21.30 4.68 3.80
CA LEU A 248 -21.74 3.66 2.83
C LEU A 248 -23.18 3.22 3.10
N LEU A 249 -23.52 2.97 4.37
CA LEU A 249 -24.86 2.53 4.78
C LEU A 249 -25.92 3.61 4.57
N GLY A 250 -25.59 4.88 4.82
CA GLY A 250 -26.50 6.02 4.63
C GLY A 250 -26.60 6.50 3.18
N SER A 251 -25.73 6.03 2.28
CA SER A 251 -25.75 6.36 0.85
C SER A 251 -26.61 5.41 -0.01
N ARG A 252 -27.23 4.40 0.62
CA ARG A 252 -28.19 3.47 0.00
C ARG A 252 -29.61 3.98 0.17
#